data_AF-A0A7C2VKK6-F1
#
_entry.id   AF-A0A7C2VKK6-F1
#
_cell.length_a   1.000
_cell.length_b   1.000
_cell.length_c   1.000
_cell.angle_alpha   90.00
_cell.angle_beta   90.00
_cell.angle_gamma   90.00
#
_symmetry.space_group_name_H-M   'P 1'
#
loop_
_entity.id
_entity.type
_entity.pdbx_description
1 polymer ?
#
loop_
_entity_poly.entity_id
_entity_poly.type
_entity_poly.pdbx_seq_one_letter_code
_entity_poly.pdbx_strand_id
1 'polypeptide(L)'
;MGRLAEEVQKRLVATLAPYMGKVHYGNLRFQSSDWSEGDRHFTNIAIVYETPGSSTNQLNLLVDEQEGVITFIDGESERRTSDIDEVLQFVESAVRTIPERRLERLYETVRRWAQQGKSKAEVLAELNRLLRADLVGGSITYTELKASIQYSLQLFNIPLPSATRTGEGSEKTEG
;
A
#
# COMPACT_ATOMS: atom_id res chain seq x y z
N MET A 1 3.58 26.94 12.12
CA MET A 1 4.56 26.27 11.26
C MET A 1 5.88 27.01 11.38
N GLY A 2 6.96 26.32 11.72
CA GLY A 2 8.27 26.94 11.78
C GLY A 2 8.99 26.87 10.44
N ARG A 3 10.22 27.41 10.42
CA ARG A 3 10.97 27.64 9.18
C ARG A 3 11.42 26.34 8.53
N LEU A 4 11.75 25.32 9.33
CA LEU A 4 12.21 24.03 8.81
C LEU A 4 11.04 23.28 8.16
N ALA A 5 9.89 23.23 8.83
CA ALA A 5 8.69 22.58 8.33
C ALA A 5 8.19 23.21 7.02
N GLU A 6 8.21 24.54 6.92
CA GLU A 6 7.87 25.24 5.67
C GLU A 6 8.80 24.85 4.51
N GLU A 7 10.11 24.79 4.75
CA GLU A 7 11.07 24.41 3.71
C GLU A 7 10.92 22.93 3.32
N VAL A 8 10.75 22.03 4.30
CA VAL A 8 10.47 20.61 4.04
C VAL A 8 9.21 20.47 3.20
N GLN A 9 8.11 21.14 3.58
CA GLN A 9 6.84 21.04 2.86
C GLN A 9 6.97 21.57 1.42
N LYS A 10 7.60 22.73 1.23
CA LYS A 10 7.81 23.33 -0.09
C LYS A 10 8.57 22.39 -1.02
N ARG A 11 9.66 21.79 -0.52
CA ARG A 11 10.47 20.87 -1.31
C ARG A 11 9.76 19.54 -1.54
N LEU A 12 9.03 19.05 -0.55
CA LEU A 12 8.20 17.85 -0.67
C LEU A 12 7.15 17.99 -1.77
N VAL A 13 6.47 19.15 -1.85
CA VAL A 13 5.53 19.45 -2.95
C VAL A 13 6.21 19.33 -4.30
N ALA A 14 7.38 19.95 -4.47
CA ALA A 14 8.10 19.90 -5.74
C ALA A 14 8.52 18.47 -6.11
N THR A 15 9.05 17.72 -5.14
CA THR A 15 9.48 16.32 -5.33
C THR A 15 8.30 15.39 -5.66
N LEU A 16 7.15 15.59 -5.00
CA LEU A 16 6.00 14.69 -5.13
C LEU A 16 4.99 15.08 -6.20
N ALA A 17 5.06 16.30 -6.74
CA ALA A 17 4.16 16.77 -7.80
C ALA A 17 3.98 15.79 -8.97
N PRO A 18 5.00 15.06 -9.45
CA PRO A 18 4.83 14.06 -10.51
C PRO A 18 3.94 12.86 -10.13
N TYR A 19 3.72 12.59 -8.84
CA TYR A 19 3.00 11.41 -8.34
C TYR A 19 1.62 11.76 -7.76
N MET A 20 1.45 12.98 -7.24
CA MET A 20 0.25 13.42 -6.54
C MET A 20 -1.03 13.29 -7.37
N GLY A 21 -2.12 12.89 -6.71
CA GLY A 21 -3.46 12.77 -7.30
C GLY A 21 -3.63 11.61 -8.30
N LYS A 22 -2.56 10.89 -8.66
CA LYS A 22 -2.62 9.80 -9.63
C LYS A 22 -3.10 8.52 -8.96
N VAL A 23 -4.09 7.86 -9.56
CA VAL A 23 -4.61 6.54 -9.10
C VAL A 23 -3.50 5.50 -9.00
N HIS A 24 -2.56 5.50 -9.95
CA HIS A 24 -1.42 4.58 -9.95
C HIS A 24 -0.52 4.70 -8.71
N TYR A 25 -0.53 5.87 -8.06
CA TYR A 25 0.16 6.14 -6.81
C TYR A 25 -0.82 6.23 -5.63
N GLY A 26 -1.98 5.58 -5.73
CA GLY A 26 -2.95 5.51 -4.64
C GLY A 26 -3.59 6.86 -4.29
N ASN A 27 -3.73 7.76 -5.26
CA ASN A 27 -4.19 9.12 -5.02
C ASN A 27 -3.35 9.83 -3.94
N LEU A 28 -2.03 9.77 -4.13
CA LEU A 28 -1.04 10.33 -3.22
C LEU A 28 -1.36 11.79 -2.89
N ARG A 29 -1.33 12.11 -1.60
CA ARG A 29 -1.55 13.45 -1.03
C ARG A 29 -0.73 13.59 0.24
N PHE A 30 -0.64 14.81 0.77
CA PHE A 30 -0.07 15.02 2.09
C PHE A 30 -0.93 15.98 2.92
N GLN A 31 -0.81 15.89 4.23
CA GLN A 31 -1.42 16.80 5.21
C GLN A 31 -0.40 17.14 6.28
N SER A 32 -0.44 18.39 6.75
CA SER A 32 0.40 18.84 7.85
C SER A 32 -0.47 19.13 9.07
N SER A 33 0.03 18.79 10.25
CA SER A 33 -0.58 19.13 11.54
C SER A 33 0.48 19.68 12.47
N ASP A 34 0.20 20.82 13.07
CA ASP A 34 1.10 21.49 14.01
C ASP A 34 0.59 21.36 15.44
N TRP A 35 1.52 21.20 16.39
CA TRP A 35 1.21 21.32 17.82
C TRP A 35 2.43 21.83 18.59
N SER A 36 2.23 22.14 19.86
CA SER A 36 3.30 22.53 20.76
C SER A 36 3.23 21.75 22.07
N GLU A 37 4.39 21.43 22.62
CA GLU A 37 4.53 20.80 23.94
C GLU A 37 5.53 21.62 24.76
N GLY A 38 5.02 22.41 25.71
CA GLY A 38 5.81 23.43 26.40
C GLY A 38 6.31 24.48 25.40
N ASP A 39 7.62 24.70 25.37
CA ASP A 39 8.25 25.63 24.42
C ASP A 39 8.54 24.98 23.05
N ARG A 40 8.42 23.65 22.93
CA ARG A 40 8.70 22.92 21.68
C ARG A 40 7.55 23.07 20.69
N HIS A 41 7.88 23.29 19.43
CA HIS A 41 6.92 23.32 18.32
C HIS A 41 7.21 22.18 17.36
N PHE A 42 6.18 21.38 17.07
CA PHE A 42 6.26 20.23 16.20
C PHE A 42 5.33 20.38 15.01
N THR A 43 5.79 19.91 13.86
CA THR A 43 4.96 19.73 12.67
C THR A 43 5.05 18.26 12.26
N ASN A 44 3.92 17.56 12.17
CA ASN A 44 3.85 16.27 11.48
C ASN A 44 3.37 16.48 10.05
N ILE A 45 4.14 15.98 9.09
CA ILE A 45 3.77 15.94 7.67
C ILE A 45 3.46 14.49 7.32
N ALA A 46 2.17 14.19 7.15
CA ALA A 46 1.66 12.88 6.77
C ALA A 46 1.54 12.78 5.25
N ILE A 47 2.29 11.89 4.62
CA ILE A 47 2.15 11.53 3.21
C ILE A 47 1.24 10.30 3.13
N VAL A 48 0.10 10.43 2.46
CA VAL A 48 -1.00 9.46 2.48
C VAL A 48 -1.27 8.93 1.07
N TYR A 49 -1.45 7.62 0.96
CA TYR A 49 -1.85 6.94 -0.27
C TYR A 49 -2.71 5.71 0.02
N GLU A 50 -3.42 5.24 -0.99
CA GLU A 50 -4.33 4.10 -0.89
C GLU A 50 -3.84 2.91 -1.71
N THR A 51 -4.09 1.70 -1.21
CA THR A 51 -3.97 0.46 -1.97
C THR A 51 -5.36 -0.14 -2.23
N PRO A 52 -5.53 -0.93 -3.31
CA PRO A 52 -6.83 -1.47 -3.68
C PRO A 52 -7.50 -2.26 -2.53
N GLY A 53 -8.82 -2.10 -2.42
CA GLY A 53 -9.58 -2.64 -1.27
C GLY A 53 -9.64 -1.70 -0.07
N SER A 54 -9.46 -0.39 -0.30
CA SER A 54 -9.66 0.69 0.68
C SER A 54 -8.70 0.69 1.88
N SER A 55 -7.46 0.24 1.69
CA SER A 55 -6.43 0.35 2.73
C SER A 55 -5.71 1.69 2.59
N THR A 56 -5.79 2.52 3.62
CA THR A 56 -5.03 3.77 3.72
C THR A 56 -3.64 3.48 4.29
N ASN A 57 -2.61 4.00 3.65
CA ASN A 57 -1.21 3.86 4.04
C ASN A 57 -0.63 5.27 4.25
N GLN A 58 0.34 5.38 5.16
CA GLN A 58 0.88 6.67 5.56
C GLN A 58 2.38 6.59 5.86
N LEU A 59 3.11 7.61 5.45
CA LEU A 59 4.47 7.91 5.90
C LEU A 59 4.41 9.21 6.69
N ASN A 60 5.09 9.27 7.83
CA ASN A 60 5.10 10.45 8.69
C ASN A 60 6.51 11.04 8.77
N LEU A 61 6.58 12.36 8.65
CA LEU A 61 7.76 13.15 8.97
C LEU A 61 7.43 14.05 10.15
N LEU A 62 8.06 13.83 11.28
CA LEU A 62 7.97 14.69 12.45
C LEU A 62 9.10 15.70 12.44
N VAL A 63 8.77 16.96 12.24
CA VAL A 63 9.69 18.09 12.31
C VAL A 63 9.65 18.67 13.71
N ASP A 64 10.81 18.72 14.37
CA ASP A 64 11.03 19.47 15.59
C ASP A 64 11.76 20.77 15.25
N GLU A 65 11.07 21.90 15.39
CA GLU A 65 11.59 23.21 15.01
C GLU A 65 12.68 23.72 15.96
N GLN A 66 12.66 23.31 17.23
CA GLN A 66 13.66 23.77 18.19
C GLN A 66 14.97 23.02 18.03
N GLU A 67 14.89 21.70 17.85
CA GLU A 67 16.07 20.87 17.63
C GLU A 67 16.58 20.96 16.18
N GLY A 68 15.74 21.43 15.25
CA GLY A 68 16.07 21.52 13.83
C GLY A 68 16.25 20.13 13.20
N VAL A 69 15.48 19.15 13.67
CA VAL A 69 15.58 17.74 13.22
C VAL A 69 14.26 17.21 12.70
N ILE A 70 14.36 16.29 11.75
CA ILE A 70 13.26 15.59 11.13
C ILE A 70 13.38 14.11 11.51
N THR A 71 12.30 13.55 12.03
CA THR A 71 12.19 12.16 12.47
C THR A 71 11.21 11.40 11.60
N PHE A 72 11.57 10.20 11.14
CA PHE A 72 10.73 9.36 10.30
C PHE A 72 11.05 7.88 10.50
N ILE A 73 10.12 7.00 10.11
CA ILE A 73 10.29 5.54 10.20
C ILE A 73 10.76 5.00 8.86
N ASP A 74 11.91 4.32 8.86
CA ASP A 74 12.50 3.64 7.71
C ASP A 74 12.55 2.13 8.01
N GLY A 75 11.60 1.39 7.44
CA GLY A 75 11.37 -0.01 7.78
C GLY A 75 10.90 -0.17 9.23
N GLU A 76 11.73 -0.80 10.06
CA GLU A 76 11.48 -0.99 11.50
C GLU A 76 12.27 -0.03 12.38
N SER A 77 13.06 0.87 11.78
CA SER A 77 13.96 1.78 12.50
C SER A 77 13.47 3.22 12.45
N GLU A 78 13.58 3.92 13.57
CA GLU A 78 13.43 5.38 13.61
C GLU A 78 14.74 6.04 13.15
N ARG A 79 14.63 6.97 12.20
CA ARG A 79 15.74 7.80 11.74
C ARG A 79 15.49 9.25 12.10
N ARG A 80 16.56 9.95 12.47
CA ARG A 80 16.56 11.37 12.84
C ARG A 80 17.69 12.06 12.10
N THR A 81 17.38 13.13 11.37
CA THR A 81 18.37 13.88 10.57
C THR A 81 17.95 15.35 10.46
N SER A 82 18.91 16.24 10.26
CA SER A 82 18.65 17.64 9.86
C SER A 82 18.79 17.85 8.34
N ASP A 83 19.18 16.80 7.60
CA ASP A 83 19.35 16.85 6.15
C ASP A 83 17.99 16.64 5.45
N ILE A 84 17.49 17.71 4.83
CA ILE A 84 16.24 17.67 4.06
C ILE A 84 16.40 16.79 2.80
N ASP A 85 17.58 16.74 2.18
CA ASP A 85 17.81 15.96 0.96
C ASP A 85 17.66 14.46 1.24
N GLU A 86 18.21 14.00 2.37
CA GLU A 86 18.07 12.63 2.86
C GLU A 86 16.61 12.26 3.06
N VAL A 87 15.83 13.13 3.72
CA VAL A 87 14.40 12.93 3.95
C VAL A 87 13.63 12.84 2.63
N LEU A 88 13.89 13.75 1.69
CA LEU A 88 13.21 13.77 0.39
C LEU A 88 13.55 12.54 -0.45
N GLN A 89 14.81 12.10 -0.43
CA GLN A 89 15.24 10.88 -1.12
C GLN A 89 14.54 9.65 -0.54
N PHE A 90 14.41 9.57 0.78
CA PHE A 90 13.66 8.51 1.45
C PHE A 90 12.19 8.51 1.00
N VAL A 91 11.51 9.66 1.08
CA VAL A 91 10.08 9.74 0.71
C VAL A 91 9.87 9.44 -0.77
N GLU A 92 10.70 9.98 -1.67
CA GLU A 92 10.57 9.71 -3.09
C GLU A 92 10.77 8.22 -3.39
N SER A 93 11.78 7.59 -2.78
CA SER A 93 12.05 6.17 -2.94
C SER A 93 10.84 5.33 -2.47
N ALA A 94 10.27 5.66 -1.32
CA ALA A 94 9.07 4.99 -0.82
C ALA A 94 7.88 5.16 -1.77
N VAL A 95 7.64 6.38 -2.26
CA VAL A 95 6.54 6.69 -3.21
C VAL A 95 6.69 5.94 -4.53
N ARG A 96 7.92 5.78 -5.04
CA ARG A 96 8.20 5.03 -6.28
C ARG A 96 7.82 3.55 -6.19
N THR A 97 7.78 2.97 -4.98
CA THR A 97 7.37 1.57 -4.76
C THR A 97 5.86 1.38 -4.68
N ILE A 98 5.06 2.45 -4.58
CA ILE A 98 3.61 2.35 -4.40
C ILE A 98 2.93 1.51 -5.50
N PRO A 99 3.22 1.70 -6.80
CA PRO A 99 2.63 0.87 -7.85
C PRO A 99 2.81 -0.64 -7.67
N GLU A 100 4.01 -1.06 -7.28
CA GLU A 100 4.34 -2.47 -7.06
C GLU A 100 3.57 -3.02 -5.85
N ARG A 101 3.61 -2.30 -4.73
CA ARG A 101 2.86 -2.66 -3.51
C ARG A 101 1.36 -2.78 -3.76
N ARG A 102 0.80 -1.88 -4.59
CA ARG A 102 -0.61 -1.92 -4.98
C ARG A 102 -0.95 -3.21 -5.74
N LEU A 103 -0.07 -3.63 -6.65
CA LEU A 103 -0.25 -4.85 -7.42
C LEU A 103 -0.08 -6.11 -6.55
N GLU A 104 0.93 -6.15 -5.69
CA GLU A 104 1.12 -7.24 -4.72
C GLU A 104 -0.13 -7.41 -3.84
N ARG A 105 -0.68 -6.32 -3.33
CA ARG A 105 -1.90 -6.33 -2.52
C ARG A 105 -3.11 -6.89 -3.28
N LEU A 106 -3.20 -6.61 -4.58
CA LEU A 106 -4.24 -7.21 -5.43
C LEU A 106 -4.05 -8.71 -5.59
N TYR A 107 -2.81 -9.18 -5.78
CA TYR A 107 -2.53 -10.61 -5.88
C TYR A 107 -2.82 -11.36 -4.58
N GLU A 108 -2.51 -10.76 -3.43
CA GLU A 108 -2.91 -11.28 -2.12
C GLU A 108 -4.43 -11.39 -1.99
N THR A 109 -5.14 -10.34 -2.42
CA THR A 109 -6.61 -10.30 -2.39
C THR A 109 -7.22 -11.38 -3.27
N VAL A 110 -6.74 -11.53 -4.51
CA VAL A 110 -7.16 -12.60 -5.43
C VAL A 110 -6.89 -13.97 -4.84
N ARG A 111 -5.70 -14.20 -4.26
CA ARG A 111 -5.35 -15.46 -3.60
C ARG A 111 -6.29 -15.77 -2.45
N ARG A 112 -6.60 -14.78 -1.62
CA ARG A 112 -7.54 -14.91 -0.50
C ARG A 112 -8.94 -15.29 -0.98
N TRP A 113 -9.44 -14.65 -2.03
CA TRP A 113 -10.74 -15.01 -2.62
C TRP A 113 -10.78 -16.45 -3.14
N ALA A 114 -9.72 -16.90 -3.82
CA ALA A 114 -9.62 -18.28 -4.28
C ALA A 114 -9.58 -19.27 -3.09
N GLN A 115 -8.82 -18.97 -2.04
CA GLN A 115 -8.77 -19.77 -0.81
C GLN A 115 -10.12 -19.83 -0.07
N GLN A 116 -10.95 -18.78 -0.21
CA GLN A 116 -12.32 -18.75 0.29
C GLN A 116 -13.31 -19.52 -0.60
N GLY A 117 -12.84 -20.17 -1.67
CA GLY A 117 -13.67 -20.98 -2.56
C GLY A 117 -14.39 -20.18 -3.65
N LYS A 118 -14.09 -18.89 -3.85
CA LYS A 118 -14.64 -18.14 -4.98
C LYS A 118 -14.19 -18.78 -6.29
N SER A 119 -15.12 -18.99 -7.19
CA SER A 119 -14.85 -19.43 -8.55
C SER A 119 -14.10 -18.35 -9.33
N LYS A 120 -13.47 -18.76 -10.43
CA LYS A 120 -12.82 -17.87 -11.39
C LYS A 120 -13.76 -16.74 -11.86
N ALA A 121 -15.03 -17.05 -12.14
CA ALA A 121 -16.00 -16.06 -12.61
C ALA A 121 -16.30 -15.01 -11.53
N GLU A 122 -16.45 -15.44 -10.28
CA GLU A 122 -16.68 -14.53 -9.14
C GLU A 122 -15.47 -13.63 -8.88
N VAL A 123 -14.25 -14.17 -8.94
CA VAL A 123 -13.02 -13.36 -8.82
C VAL A 123 -12.95 -12.28 -9.90
N LEU A 124 -13.27 -12.61 -11.15
CA LEU A 124 -13.30 -11.64 -12.24
C LEU A 124 -14.38 -10.57 -12.05
N ALA A 125 -15.54 -10.95 -11.51
CA ALA A 125 -16.59 -9.99 -11.18
C ALA A 125 -16.15 -9.00 -10.09
N GLU A 126 -15.45 -9.46 -9.06
CA GLU A 126 -14.92 -8.62 -7.98
C GLU A 126 -13.82 -7.67 -8.47
N LEU A 127 -12.91 -8.14 -9.33
CA LEU A 127 -11.90 -7.28 -9.97
C LEU A 127 -12.56 -6.17 -10.81
N ASN A 128 -13.61 -6.50 -11.56
CA ASN A 128 -14.39 -5.49 -12.29
C ASN A 128 -15.10 -4.50 -11.36
N ARG A 129 -15.51 -4.93 -10.16
CA ARG A 129 -16.11 -4.05 -9.16
C ARG A 129 -15.06 -3.07 -8.61
N LEU A 130 -13.82 -3.50 -8.38
CA LEU A 130 -12.72 -2.63 -7.95
C LEU A 130 -12.37 -1.55 -8.99
N LEU A 131 -12.56 -1.81 -10.30
CA LEU A 131 -12.40 -0.80 -11.35
C LEU A 131 -13.40 0.35 -11.20
N ARG A 132 -14.57 0.07 -10.61
CA ARG A 132 -15.68 1.01 -10.42
C ARG A 132 -15.80 1.51 -8.98
N ALA A 133 -14.78 1.31 -8.15
CA ALA A 133 -14.82 1.71 -6.75
C ALA A 133 -14.97 3.24 -6.61
N ASP A 134 -15.79 3.67 -5.66
CA ASP A 134 -16.11 5.09 -5.43
C ASP A 134 -14.91 5.90 -4.89
N LEU A 135 -13.95 5.23 -4.24
CA LEU A 135 -12.71 5.86 -3.76
C LEU A 135 -11.65 5.84 -4.85
N VAL A 136 -11.21 7.04 -5.28
CA VAL A 136 -10.26 7.23 -6.38
C VAL A 136 -8.95 6.47 -6.16
N GLY A 137 -8.37 6.48 -4.96
CA GLY A 137 -7.13 5.74 -4.66
C GLY A 137 -7.34 4.25 -4.37
N GLY A 138 -8.54 3.87 -3.92
CA GLY A 138 -8.95 2.46 -3.75
C GLY A 138 -9.32 1.74 -5.05
N SER A 139 -9.51 2.49 -6.15
CA SER A 139 -9.75 1.95 -7.48
C SER A 139 -8.49 1.34 -8.08
N ILE A 140 -8.67 0.39 -8.99
CA ILE A 140 -7.56 -0.20 -9.76
C ILE A 140 -7.47 0.44 -11.14
N THR A 141 -6.25 0.54 -11.65
CA THR A 141 -5.96 0.94 -13.02
C THR A 141 -6.23 -0.20 -14.00
N TYR A 142 -6.34 0.11 -15.30
CA TYR A 142 -6.45 -0.91 -16.34
C TYR A 142 -5.23 -1.85 -16.38
N THR A 143 -4.04 -1.34 -16.09
CA THR A 143 -2.80 -2.14 -16.01
C THR A 143 -2.88 -3.14 -14.85
N GLU A 144 -3.27 -2.68 -13.66
CA GLU A 144 -3.46 -3.54 -12.48
C GLU A 144 -4.56 -4.59 -12.72
N LEU A 145 -5.66 -4.21 -13.37
CA LEU A 145 -6.74 -5.15 -13.75
C LEU A 145 -6.21 -6.24 -14.67
N LYS A 146 -5.53 -5.87 -15.76
CA LYS A 146 -4.97 -6.83 -16.73
C LYS A 146 -4.03 -7.82 -16.04
N ALA A 147 -3.11 -7.31 -15.22
CA ALA A 147 -2.16 -8.13 -14.47
C ALA A 147 -2.88 -9.06 -13.48
N SER A 148 -3.88 -8.57 -12.76
CA SER A 148 -4.68 -9.36 -11.80
C SER A 148 -5.51 -10.45 -12.48
N ILE A 149 -6.04 -10.18 -13.67
CA ILE A 149 -6.73 -11.20 -14.49
C ILE A 149 -5.74 -12.29 -14.88
N GLN A 150 -4.57 -11.93 -15.43
CA GLN A 150 -3.55 -12.90 -15.83
C GLN A 150 -3.12 -13.78 -14.64
N TYR A 151 -2.87 -13.17 -13.49
CA TYR A 151 -2.57 -13.88 -12.25
C TYR A 151 -3.72 -14.82 -11.82
N SER A 152 -4.97 -14.36 -11.88
CA SER A 152 -6.15 -15.20 -11.59
C SER A 152 -6.21 -16.42 -12.52
N LEU A 153 -6.01 -16.22 -13.83
CA LEU A 153 -6.02 -17.32 -14.80
C LEU A 153 -4.96 -18.38 -14.47
N GLN A 154 -3.76 -17.96 -14.10
CA GLN A 154 -2.68 -18.86 -13.70
C GLN A 154 -3.05 -19.64 -12.42
N LEU A 155 -3.55 -18.93 -11.41
CA LEU A 155 -3.91 -19.51 -10.12
C LEU A 155 -4.97 -20.63 -10.25
N PHE A 156 -6.00 -20.41 -11.06
CA PHE A 156 -7.08 -21.39 -11.27
C PHE A 156 -6.76 -22.49 -12.29
N ASN A 157 -5.70 -22.33 -13.10
CA ASN A 157 -5.26 -23.36 -14.05
C ASN A 157 -4.22 -24.32 -13.45
N ILE A 158 -3.71 -24.05 -12.24
CA ILE A 158 -2.85 -24.99 -11.50
C ILE A 158 -3.78 -25.98 -10.78
N PRO A 159 -3.69 -27.30 -11.03
CA PRO A 159 -4.43 -28.29 -10.26
C PRO A 159 -4.04 -28.15 -8.79
N LEU A 160 -5.03 -27.96 -7.90
CA LEU A 160 -4.79 -28.09 -6.46
C LEU A 160 -4.20 -29.49 -6.23
N PRO A 161 -3.12 -29.65 -5.43
CA PRO A 161 -2.65 -30.97 -5.07
C PRO A 161 -3.83 -31.72 -4.47
N SER A 162 -4.20 -32.82 -5.11
CA SER A 162 -5.31 -33.66 -4.70
C SER A 162 -5.11 -34.03 -3.25
N ALA A 163 -5.99 -33.54 -2.36
CA ALA A 163 -6.08 -34.04 -1.01
C ALA A 163 -6.18 -35.57 -1.12
N THR A 164 -5.18 -36.26 -0.59
CA THR A 164 -5.13 -37.71 -0.51
C THR A 164 -6.46 -38.15 0.11
N ARG A 165 -7.34 -38.74 -0.70
CA ARG A 165 -8.51 -39.46 -0.19
C ARG A 165 -7.98 -40.68 0.55
N THR A 166 -7.69 -40.52 1.83
CA THR A 166 -7.60 -41.67 2.74
C THR A 166 -9.02 -42.03 3.15
N GLY A 167 -9.57 -42.98 2.44
CA GLY A 167 -10.81 -43.71 2.74
C GLY A 167 -11.15 -44.55 1.50
N GLU A 168 -11.45 -45.83 1.55
CA GLU A 168 -11.80 -46.78 2.61
C GLU A 168 -11.87 -48.17 1.91
N GLY A 169 -11.87 -49.27 2.67
CA GLY A 169 -12.44 -50.54 2.22
C GLY A 169 -11.51 -51.74 2.44
N SER A 170 -11.57 -52.43 3.58
CA SER A 170 -12.53 -53.51 3.90
C SER A 170 -12.07 -54.88 3.40
N GLU A 171 -11.70 -55.76 4.33
CA GLU A 171 -11.88 -57.19 4.14
C GLU A 171 -12.35 -57.82 5.46
N LYS A 172 -13.67 -58.04 5.53
CA LYS A 172 -14.25 -59.12 6.30
C LYS A 172 -14.28 -60.34 5.39
N THR A 173 -13.76 -61.47 5.85
CA THR A 173 -14.35 -62.77 5.52
C THR A 173 -14.09 -63.76 6.65
N GLU A 174 -15.17 -64.44 7.04
CA GLU A 174 -15.25 -65.55 7.96
C GLU A 174 -14.58 -66.81 7.39
N GLY A 175 -14.08 -67.67 8.28
CA GLY A 175 -13.50 -68.98 8.02
C GLY A 175 -12.87 -69.55 9.29
#